data_AF-A0A7S7ZJR0-F1
#
_entry.id   AF-A0A7S7ZJR0-F1
#
_cell.length_a   1.000
_cell.length_b   1.000
_cell.length_c   1.000
_cell.angle_alpha   90.00
_cell.angle_beta   90.00
_cell.angle_gamma   90.00
#
_symmetry.space_group_name_H-M   'P 1'
#
loop_
_entity.id
_entity.type
_entity.pdbx_description
1 polymer ?
#
loop_
_entity_poly.entity_id
_entity_poly.type
_entity_poly.pdbx_seq_one_letter_code
_entity_poly.pdbx_strand_id
1 'polypeptide(L)'
;MTERPEMPYEKAITETAKATGKVVDLVDKASPAISNIYNWMIGDRIAQARERNLDQFQRKTKRIIEERDLADKTTPIPESLAVPLLEAAQGEPREELQEIFAALLANAMDPDYADLVRPDFVETVRAWHPIDILTMTLAMNRLDASKPYFNEGDLAAAYHLRQSAASFSVEHLVKLNCLRQNPNSGFMITPYGQEIMIASSATPPLEAKRRAPR
;
A
#
# COMPACT_ATOMS: atom_id res chain seq x y z
N MET A 1 -7.30 50.90 21.98
CA MET A 1 -6.57 49.81 21.31
C MET A 1 -7.57 48.70 21.09
N THR A 2 -8.15 48.63 19.90
CA THR A 2 -9.14 47.64 19.51
C THR A 2 -8.41 46.36 19.10
N GLU A 3 -8.60 45.28 19.85
CA GLU A 3 -8.11 43.95 19.49
C GLU A 3 -8.75 43.52 18.16
N ARG A 4 -7.89 43.10 17.23
CA ARG A 4 -8.29 42.64 15.90
C ARG A 4 -8.88 41.22 16.07
N PRO A 5 -10.09 40.93 15.57
CA PRO A 5 -10.66 39.60 15.72
C PRO A 5 -9.86 38.59 14.88
N GLU A 6 -9.32 37.57 15.54
CA GLU A 6 -8.65 36.44 14.88
C GLU A 6 -9.63 35.74 13.93
N MET A 7 -9.30 35.70 12.64
CA MET A 7 -10.17 35.16 11.60
C MET A 7 -10.07 33.62 11.54
N PRO A 8 -11.18 32.89 11.34
CA PRO A 8 -11.23 31.41 11.39
C PRO A 8 -10.24 30.68 10.46
N TYR A 9 -9.78 31.36 9.39
CA TYR A 9 -8.84 30.81 8.41
C TYR A 9 -7.42 30.61 8.94
N GLU A 10 -7.00 31.39 9.94
CA GLU A 10 -5.65 31.25 10.53
C GLU A 10 -5.53 29.99 11.42
N LYS A 11 -6.65 29.53 11.99
CA LYS A 11 -6.73 28.27 12.75
C LYS A 11 -6.72 27.04 11.83
N ALA A 12 -7.37 27.12 10.68
CA ALA A 12 -7.35 26.04 9.68
C ALA A 12 -5.95 25.80 9.06
N ILE A 13 -5.16 26.86 8.87
CA ILE A 13 -3.78 26.78 8.35
C ILE A 13 -2.79 26.26 9.43
N THR A 14 -3.07 26.48 10.72
CA THR A 14 -2.21 25.98 11.81
C THR A 14 -2.55 24.56 12.27
N GLU A 15 -3.74 24.05 11.95
CA GLU A 15 -4.13 22.65 12.26
C GLU A 15 -3.70 21.67 11.15
N THR A 16 -3.75 22.08 9.89
CA THR A 16 -3.21 21.34 8.71
C THR A 16 -1.72 21.01 8.82
N ALA A 17 -0.92 21.94 9.37
CA ALA A 17 0.50 21.71 9.63
C ALA A 17 0.74 20.68 10.76
N LYS A 18 -0.18 20.55 11.73
CA LYS A 18 -0.03 19.66 12.89
C LYS A 18 -0.35 18.20 12.57
N ALA A 19 -1.30 17.93 11.68
CA ALA A 19 -1.67 16.56 11.31
C ALA A 19 -0.64 15.93 10.34
N THR A 20 -0.22 16.68 9.32
CA THR A 20 0.95 16.31 8.49
C THR A 20 2.20 16.16 9.35
N GLY A 21 2.37 17.06 10.33
CA GLY A 21 3.42 17.00 11.34
C GLY A 21 3.42 15.70 12.14
N LYS A 22 2.26 15.15 12.55
CA LYS A 22 2.19 13.89 13.32
C LYS A 22 2.58 12.64 12.52
N VAL A 23 2.32 12.64 11.21
CA VAL A 23 2.69 11.54 10.31
C VAL A 23 4.18 11.58 10.04
N VAL A 24 4.71 12.78 9.76
CA VAL A 24 6.14 13.03 9.65
C VAL A 24 6.82 12.70 10.99
N ASP A 25 6.27 13.11 12.14
CA ASP A 25 6.78 12.81 13.47
C ASP A 25 6.78 11.30 13.79
N LEU A 26 5.78 10.53 13.33
CA LEU A 26 5.74 9.08 13.54
C LEU A 26 6.82 8.39 12.70
N VAL A 27 6.98 8.79 11.43
CA VAL A 27 8.04 8.26 10.57
C VAL A 27 9.43 8.70 11.06
N ASP A 28 9.57 9.95 11.50
CA ASP A 28 10.79 10.53 12.05
C ASP A 28 11.15 9.95 13.41
N LYS A 29 10.19 9.45 14.20
CA LYS A 29 10.44 8.72 15.46
C LYS A 29 10.75 7.24 15.23
N ALA A 30 10.16 6.61 14.22
CA ALA A 30 10.44 5.22 13.86
C ALA A 30 11.80 5.06 13.15
N SER A 31 12.22 6.06 12.35
CA SER A 31 13.46 6.03 11.56
C SER A 31 14.75 5.87 12.40
N PRO A 32 14.94 6.55 13.55
CA PRO A 32 16.09 6.34 14.42
C PRO A 32 16.13 4.97 15.09
N ALA A 33 14.97 4.41 15.47
CA ALA A 33 14.90 3.12 16.14
C ALA A 33 15.29 1.96 15.20
N ILE A 34 14.88 2.03 13.93
CA ILE A 34 15.19 1.03 12.91
C ILE A 34 16.62 1.21 12.37
N SER A 35 17.13 2.44 12.25
CA SER A 35 18.48 2.70 11.71
C SER A 35 19.62 2.26 12.64
N ASN A 36 19.42 2.30 13.96
CA ASN A 36 20.46 1.98 14.95
C ASN A 36 20.88 0.50 14.97
N ILE A 37 20.00 -0.43 14.58
CA ILE A 37 20.31 -1.88 14.61
C ILE A 37 21.19 -2.28 13.40
N TYR A 38 21.05 -1.62 12.26
CA TYR A 38 21.71 -2.01 11.00
C TYR A 38 22.99 -1.24 10.70
N ASN A 39 23.13 0.01 11.19
CA ASN A 39 24.32 0.84 10.98
C ASN A 39 25.61 0.20 11.53
N TRP A 40 25.52 -0.67 12.52
CA TRP A 40 26.69 -1.32 13.12
C TRP A 40 27.29 -2.46 12.28
N MET A 41 26.54 -3.05 11.32
CA MET A 41 26.98 -4.27 10.62
C MET A 41 27.29 -4.14 9.12
N ILE A 42 26.68 -3.22 8.35
CA ILE A 42 26.68 -3.36 6.86
C ILE A 42 27.00 -2.05 6.07
N GLY A 43 27.37 -0.96 6.76
CA GLY A 43 27.98 0.23 6.15
C GLY A 43 27.03 1.25 5.50
N ASP A 44 27.51 2.50 5.37
CA ASP A 44 26.76 3.72 5.03
C ASP A 44 25.91 3.65 3.75
N ARG A 45 26.30 2.84 2.76
CA ARG A 45 25.61 2.79 1.46
C ARG A 45 24.22 2.15 1.54
N ILE A 46 24.04 1.14 2.39
CA ILE A 46 22.74 0.49 2.59
C ILE A 46 21.83 1.41 3.39
N ALA A 47 22.36 2.08 4.42
CA ALA A 47 21.62 3.08 5.17
C ALA A 47 21.10 4.21 4.26
N GLN A 48 21.96 4.73 3.37
CA GLN A 48 21.56 5.74 2.38
C GLN A 48 20.52 5.24 1.37
N ALA A 49 20.57 3.96 0.97
CA ALA A 49 19.56 3.40 0.07
C ALA A 49 18.20 3.29 0.76
N ARG A 50 18.20 2.84 2.01
CA ARG A 50 17.00 2.75 2.86
C ARG A 50 16.37 4.11 3.14
N GLU A 51 17.20 5.12 3.42
CA GLU A 51 16.75 6.50 3.59
C GLU A 51 16.07 7.04 2.33
N ARG A 52 16.66 6.78 1.15
CA ARG A 52 16.06 7.14 -0.13
C ARG A 52 14.72 6.44 -0.38
N ASN A 53 14.63 5.16 -0.05
CA ASN A 53 13.37 4.41 -0.16
C ASN A 53 12.30 5.00 0.76
N LEU A 54 12.67 5.38 1.99
CA LEU A 54 11.75 6.00 2.95
C LEU A 54 11.27 7.39 2.49
N ASP A 55 12.14 8.23 1.92
CA ASP A 55 11.73 9.52 1.33
C ASP A 55 10.77 9.32 0.15
N GLN A 56 11.04 8.35 -0.74
CA GLN A 56 10.12 8.03 -1.83
C GLN A 56 8.76 7.56 -1.33
N PHE A 57 8.77 6.64 -0.36
CA PHE A 57 7.57 6.14 0.31
C PHE A 57 6.74 7.27 0.93
N GLN A 58 7.38 8.17 1.68
CA GLN A 58 6.74 9.33 2.29
C GLN A 58 6.11 10.26 1.24
N ARG A 59 6.84 10.56 0.16
CA ARG A 59 6.33 11.41 -0.94
C ARG A 59 5.10 10.78 -1.61
N LYS A 60 5.15 9.48 -1.92
CA LYS A 60 4.03 8.76 -2.54
C LYS A 60 2.81 8.72 -1.62
N THR A 61 3.01 8.47 -0.32
CA THR A 61 1.93 8.48 0.67
C THR A 61 1.30 9.87 0.79
N LYS A 62 2.13 10.90 0.92
CA LYS A 62 1.69 12.29 1.02
C LYS A 62 0.89 12.71 -0.22
N ARG A 63 1.35 12.34 -1.41
CA ARG A 63 0.64 12.58 -2.67
C ARG A 63 -0.79 12.00 -2.62
N ILE A 64 -0.95 10.75 -2.19
CA ILE A 64 -2.29 10.11 -2.07
C ILE A 64 -3.18 10.85 -1.07
N ILE A 65 -2.63 11.24 0.09
CA ILE A 65 -3.36 12.01 1.12
C ILE A 65 -3.83 13.37 0.58
N GLU A 66 -2.96 14.07 -0.15
CA GLU A 66 -3.25 15.37 -0.76
C GLU A 66 -4.29 15.25 -1.88
N GLU A 67 -4.13 14.29 -2.78
CA GLU A 67 -5.07 14.02 -3.89
C GLU A 67 -6.49 13.70 -3.38
N ARG A 68 -6.62 13.19 -2.15
CA ARG A 68 -7.90 12.84 -1.52
C ARG A 68 -8.42 13.86 -0.51
N ASP A 69 -7.73 14.99 -0.32
CA ASP A 69 -8.10 16.01 0.67
C ASP A 69 -8.27 15.41 2.09
N LEU A 70 -7.32 14.56 2.48
CA LEU A 70 -7.31 13.83 3.75
C LEU A 70 -6.38 14.43 4.79
N ALA A 71 -5.60 15.47 4.46
CA ALA A 71 -4.55 16.01 5.33
C ALA A 71 -5.03 16.26 6.78
N ASP A 72 -6.27 16.74 6.94
CA ASP A 72 -6.88 17.05 8.24
C ASP A 72 -7.71 15.91 8.86
N LYS A 73 -7.90 14.82 8.12
CA LYS A 73 -8.82 13.72 8.48
C LYS A 73 -8.07 12.45 8.88
N THR A 74 -6.75 12.43 8.74
CA THR A 74 -5.95 11.24 9.04
C THR A 74 -6.06 10.81 10.51
N THR A 75 -6.10 9.50 10.74
CA THR A 75 -6.10 8.90 12.07
C THR A 75 -4.78 8.19 12.37
N PRO A 76 -4.35 8.15 13.66
CA PRO A 76 -3.20 7.33 14.05
C PRO A 76 -3.44 5.86 13.73
N ILE A 77 -2.39 5.18 13.27
CA ILE A 77 -2.42 3.74 13.00
C ILE A 77 -1.83 2.94 14.16
N PRO A 78 -2.30 1.71 14.43
CA PRO A 78 -1.72 0.84 15.45
C PRO A 78 -0.25 0.52 15.15
N GLU A 79 0.58 0.50 16.19
CA GLU A 79 2.02 0.19 16.07
C GLU A 79 2.28 -1.18 15.43
N SER A 80 1.42 -2.17 15.73
CA SER A 80 1.46 -3.51 15.15
C SER A 80 1.26 -3.56 13.63
N LEU A 81 0.75 -2.49 13.03
CA LEU A 81 0.64 -2.31 11.58
C LEU A 81 1.70 -1.32 11.07
N ALA A 82 1.92 -0.23 11.80
CA ALA A 82 2.84 0.84 11.41
C ALA A 82 4.28 0.34 11.24
N VAL A 83 4.79 -0.37 12.23
CA VAL A 83 6.18 -0.85 12.23
C VAL A 83 6.46 -1.79 11.06
N PRO A 84 5.73 -2.90 10.85
CA PRO A 84 6.03 -3.81 9.74
C PRO A 84 5.85 -3.13 8.38
N LEU A 85 4.93 -2.18 8.24
CA LEU A 85 4.72 -1.44 7.01
C LEU A 85 5.91 -0.53 6.69
N LEU A 86 6.38 0.25 7.68
CA LEU A 86 7.54 1.11 7.52
C LEU A 86 8.82 0.33 7.23
N GLU A 87 9.03 -0.79 7.91
CA GLU A 87 10.16 -1.68 7.64
C GLU A 87 10.10 -2.28 6.23
N ALA A 88 8.91 -2.71 5.79
CA ALA A 88 8.71 -3.22 4.44
C ALA A 88 9.03 -2.16 3.39
N ALA A 89 8.47 -0.96 3.55
CA ALA A 89 8.68 0.14 2.62
C ALA A 89 10.14 0.60 2.60
N GLN A 90 10.80 0.70 3.75
CA GLN A 90 12.22 1.08 3.81
C GLN A 90 13.11 0.06 3.09
N GLY A 91 12.80 -1.23 3.21
CA GLY A 91 13.53 -2.32 2.58
C GLY A 91 13.27 -2.48 1.08
N GLU A 92 12.31 -1.76 0.50
CA GLU A 92 11.82 -2.00 -0.85
C GLU A 92 12.36 -0.97 -1.86
N PRO A 93 13.30 -1.33 -2.76
CA PRO A 93 13.78 -0.41 -3.78
C PRO A 93 12.91 -0.33 -5.04
N ARG A 94 11.96 -1.26 -5.24
CA ARG A 94 11.16 -1.36 -6.46
C ARG A 94 9.99 -0.39 -6.40
N GLU A 95 9.89 0.47 -7.41
CA GLU A 95 8.93 1.57 -7.44
C GLU A 95 7.48 1.11 -7.39
N GLU A 96 7.17 -0.01 -8.06
CA GLU A 96 5.81 -0.55 -8.14
C GLU A 96 5.31 -1.00 -6.77
N LEU A 97 6.17 -1.61 -5.95
CA LEU A 97 5.82 -2.04 -4.59
C LEU A 97 5.81 -0.86 -3.62
N GLN A 98 6.64 0.15 -3.84
CA GLN A 98 6.59 1.40 -3.08
C GLN A 98 5.23 2.09 -3.19
N GLU A 99 4.61 2.11 -4.38
CA GLU A 99 3.25 2.65 -4.56
C GLU A 99 2.21 1.83 -3.79
N ILE A 100 2.34 0.49 -3.76
CA ILE A 100 1.43 -0.39 -3.00
C ILE A 100 1.55 -0.13 -1.50
N PHE A 101 2.77 -0.04 -0.95
CA PHE A 101 2.97 0.28 0.46
C PHE A 101 2.46 1.68 0.81
N ALA A 102 2.71 2.67 -0.06
CA ALA A 102 2.23 4.03 0.15
C ALA A 102 0.69 4.09 0.19
N ALA A 103 0.01 3.36 -0.69
CA ALA A 103 -1.44 3.24 -0.68
C ALA A 103 -1.95 2.53 0.58
N LEU A 104 -1.29 1.46 1.02
CA LEU A 104 -1.62 0.78 2.28
C LEU A 104 -1.52 1.73 3.48
N LEU A 105 -0.46 2.55 3.58
CA LEU A 105 -0.32 3.52 4.66
C LEU A 105 -1.40 4.60 4.60
N ALA A 106 -1.62 5.18 3.41
CA ALA A 106 -2.64 6.21 3.23
C ALA A 106 -4.03 5.69 3.59
N ASN A 107 -4.36 4.45 3.21
CA ASN A 107 -5.65 3.83 3.52
C ASN A 107 -5.76 3.44 5.00
N ALA A 108 -4.68 3.01 5.64
CA ALA A 108 -4.67 2.72 7.08
C ALA A 108 -4.92 4.00 7.91
N MET A 109 -4.48 5.15 7.39
CA MET A 109 -4.68 6.45 8.02
C MET A 109 -6.01 7.11 7.68
N ASP A 110 -6.73 6.62 6.68
CA ASP A 110 -8.04 7.15 6.30
C ASP A 110 -9.13 6.53 7.20
N PRO A 111 -9.88 7.31 8.00
CA PRO A 111 -10.91 6.78 8.90
C PRO A 111 -12.03 6.03 8.17
N ASP A 112 -12.18 6.23 6.85
CA ASP A 112 -13.14 5.48 6.05
C ASP A 112 -12.62 4.12 5.58
N TYR A 113 -11.30 3.92 5.57
CA TYR A 113 -10.66 2.71 5.05
C TYR A 113 -9.72 2.02 6.03
N ALA A 114 -9.50 2.56 7.23
CA ALA A 114 -8.55 2.04 8.21
C ALA A 114 -8.77 0.54 8.52
N ASP A 115 -10.02 0.12 8.63
CA ASP A 115 -10.40 -1.27 8.90
C ASP A 115 -10.12 -2.24 7.74
N LEU A 116 -9.87 -1.73 6.53
CA LEU A 116 -9.51 -2.55 5.37
C LEU A 116 -8.05 -3.00 5.42
N VAL A 117 -7.18 -2.29 6.12
CA VAL A 117 -5.74 -2.60 6.12
C VAL A 117 -5.40 -3.53 7.27
N ARG A 118 -4.89 -4.72 6.93
CA ARG A 118 -4.55 -5.77 7.89
C ARG A 118 -3.04 -6.04 7.92
N PRO A 119 -2.43 -6.38 9.07
CA PRO A 119 -0.99 -6.64 9.16
C PRO A 119 -0.49 -7.75 8.22
N ASP A 120 -1.30 -8.79 7.98
CA ASP A 120 -0.96 -9.90 7.07
C ASP A 120 -0.87 -9.47 5.60
N PHE A 121 -1.53 -8.38 5.22
CA PHE A 121 -1.42 -7.80 3.87
C PHE A 121 -0.02 -7.25 3.63
N VAL A 122 0.59 -6.60 4.63
CA VAL A 122 1.96 -6.08 4.54
C VAL A 122 2.95 -7.20 4.28
N GLU A 123 2.84 -8.30 5.03
CA GLU A 123 3.71 -9.48 4.86
C GLU A 123 3.53 -10.14 3.49
N THR A 124 2.28 -10.21 3.01
CA THR A 124 1.98 -10.80 1.70
C THR A 124 2.55 -9.96 0.56
N VAL A 125 2.33 -8.64 0.59
CA VAL A 125 2.86 -7.71 -0.41
C VAL A 125 4.39 -7.68 -0.38
N ARG A 126 5.02 -7.78 0.79
CA ARG A 126 6.49 -7.86 0.91
C ARG A 126 7.07 -9.06 0.14
N ALA A 127 6.31 -10.14 0.02
CA ALA A 127 6.74 -11.31 -0.76
C ALA A 127 6.60 -11.09 -2.28
N TRP A 128 5.84 -10.11 -2.74
CA TRP A 128 5.53 -9.94 -4.17
C TRP A 128 6.74 -9.48 -5.01
N HIS A 129 6.64 -9.77 -6.30
CA HIS A 129 7.46 -9.21 -7.36
C HIS A 129 6.66 -8.25 -8.26
N PRO A 130 7.32 -7.36 -9.04
CA PRO A 130 6.61 -6.45 -9.94
C PRO A 130 5.65 -7.16 -10.92
N ILE A 131 6.01 -8.36 -11.39
CA ILE A 131 5.13 -9.16 -12.26
C ILE A 131 3.87 -9.61 -11.50
N ASP A 132 3.96 -9.86 -10.20
CA ASP A 132 2.81 -10.25 -9.38
C ASP A 132 1.77 -9.12 -9.32
N ILE A 133 2.20 -7.86 -9.28
CA ILE A 133 1.30 -6.70 -9.34
C ILE A 133 0.55 -6.67 -10.68
N LEU A 134 1.23 -6.96 -11.79
CA LEU A 134 0.60 -7.03 -13.12
C LEU A 134 -0.44 -8.17 -13.17
N THR A 135 -0.08 -9.33 -12.61
CA THR A 135 -0.98 -10.48 -12.51
C THR A 135 -2.22 -10.16 -11.69
N MET A 136 -2.05 -9.53 -10.53
CA MET A 136 -3.16 -9.11 -9.67
C MET A 136 -4.03 -8.05 -10.34
N THR A 137 -3.43 -7.12 -11.08
CA THR A 137 -4.15 -6.10 -11.86
C THR A 137 -5.01 -6.75 -12.95
N LEU A 138 -4.46 -7.70 -13.70
CA LEU A 138 -5.22 -8.48 -14.68
C LEU A 138 -6.37 -9.23 -14.00
N ALA A 139 -6.10 -9.87 -12.85
CA ALA A 139 -7.10 -10.63 -12.11
C ALA A 139 -8.26 -9.75 -11.62
N MET A 140 -7.95 -8.54 -11.10
CA MET A 140 -8.95 -7.54 -10.72
C MET A 140 -9.81 -7.11 -11.91
N ASN A 141 -9.19 -6.84 -13.06
CA ASN A 141 -9.91 -6.45 -14.28
C ASN A 141 -10.83 -7.55 -14.82
N ARG A 142 -10.63 -8.81 -14.43
CA ARG A 142 -11.49 -9.94 -14.81
C ARG A 142 -12.67 -10.14 -13.86
N LEU A 143 -12.68 -9.56 -12.65
CA LEU A 143 -13.76 -9.77 -11.67
C LEU A 143 -15.16 -9.48 -12.22
N ASP A 144 -15.31 -8.35 -12.91
CA ASP A 144 -16.59 -7.91 -13.49
C ASP A 144 -16.82 -8.45 -14.92
N ALA A 145 -15.88 -9.23 -15.45
CA ALA A 145 -16.01 -9.81 -16.77
C ALA A 145 -16.96 -11.01 -16.75
N SER A 146 -17.62 -11.28 -17.88
CA SER A 146 -18.42 -12.49 -18.07
C SER A 146 -17.63 -13.79 -17.87
N LYS A 147 -16.29 -13.70 -17.94
CA LYS A 147 -15.35 -14.77 -17.61
C LYS A 147 -14.32 -14.25 -16.58
N PRO A 148 -14.50 -14.52 -15.29
CA PRO A 148 -13.59 -14.06 -14.23
C PRO A 148 -12.29 -14.87 -14.14
N TYR A 149 -11.96 -15.60 -15.21
CA TYR A 149 -10.80 -16.46 -15.29
C TYR A 149 -9.81 -15.92 -16.33
N PHE A 150 -8.54 -16.20 -16.10
CA PHE A 150 -7.45 -15.95 -17.03
C PHE A 150 -6.44 -17.10 -16.98
N ASN A 151 -5.64 -17.24 -18.03
CA ASN A 151 -4.50 -18.15 -18.05
C ASN A 151 -3.17 -17.39 -18.19
N GLU A 152 -2.06 -18.10 -18.09
CA GLU A 152 -0.71 -17.53 -18.21
C GLU A 152 -0.47 -16.90 -19.59
N GLY A 153 -1.13 -17.43 -20.64
CA GLY A 153 -1.10 -16.86 -21.99
C GLY A 153 -1.80 -15.50 -22.07
N ASP A 154 -2.92 -15.32 -21.37
CA ASP A 154 -3.59 -14.01 -21.28
C ASP A 154 -2.67 -12.97 -20.64
N LEU A 155 -1.97 -13.36 -19.56
CA LEU A 155 -1.02 -12.49 -18.86
C LEU A 155 0.21 -12.16 -19.73
N ALA A 156 0.78 -13.18 -20.38
CA ALA A 156 1.91 -13.01 -21.28
C ALA A 156 1.58 -12.10 -22.47
N ALA A 157 0.37 -12.23 -23.04
CA ALA A 157 -0.11 -11.39 -24.12
C ALA A 157 -0.36 -9.95 -23.66
N ALA A 158 -0.99 -9.76 -22.50
CA ALA A 158 -1.37 -8.44 -22.00
C ALA A 158 -0.17 -7.53 -21.67
N TYR A 159 0.93 -8.12 -21.17
CA TYR A 159 2.10 -7.36 -20.71
C TYR A 159 3.40 -7.74 -21.43
N HIS A 160 3.31 -8.42 -22.59
CA HIS A 160 4.46 -8.85 -23.39
C HIS A 160 5.52 -9.64 -22.60
N LEU A 161 5.06 -10.52 -21.71
CA LEU A 161 5.94 -11.31 -20.85
C LEU A 161 6.32 -12.63 -21.51
N ARG A 162 7.49 -13.17 -21.12
CA ARG A 162 7.81 -14.57 -21.40
C ARG A 162 6.82 -15.47 -20.68
N GLN A 163 6.31 -16.50 -21.36
CA GLN A 163 5.30 -17.41 -20.81
C GLN A 163 5.70 -18.02 -19.46
N SER A 164 6.97 -18.43 -19.29
CA SER A 164 7.43 -18.99 -18.02
C SER A 164 7.51 -17.95 -16.88
N ALA A 165 7.68 -16.66 -17.19
CA ALA A 165 7.63 -15.61 -16.17
C ALA A 165 6.20 -15.37 -15.71
N ALA A 166 5.23 -15.40 -16.63
CA ALA A 166 3.81 -15.40 -16.32
C ALA A 166 3.43 -16.61 -15.45
N SER A 167 3.86 -17.82 -15.80
CA SER A 167 3.63 -19.02 -14.99
C SER A 167 4.22 -18.91 -13.59
N PHE A 168 5.46 -18.44 -13.47
CA PHE A 168 6.09 -18.28 -12.16
C PHE A 168 5.32 -17.32 -11.24
N SER A 169 4.86 -16.19 -11.76
CA SER A 169 4.05 -15.22 -11.01
C SER A 169 2.71 -15.81 -10.57
N VAL A 170 2.01 -16.50 -11.47
CA VAL A 170 0.73 -17.14 -11.16
C VAL A 170 0.91 -18.21 -10.08
N GLU A 171 1.89 -19.11 -10.23
CA GLU A 171 2.19 -20.13 -9.21
C GLU A 171 2.55 -19.52 -7.86
N HIS A 172 3.34 -18.43 -7.87
CA HIS A 172 3.72 -17.72 -6.67
C HIS A 172 2.51 -17.11 -5.96
N LEU A 173 1.63 -16.42 -6.69
CA LEU A 173 0.42 -15.83 -6.13
C LEU A 173 -0.63 -16.86 -5.70
N VAL A 174 -0.65 -18.06 -6.29
CA VAL A 174 -1.43 -19.19 -5.78
C VAL A 174 -0.90 -19.66 -4.43
N LYS A 175 0.43 -19.77 -4.27
CA LYS A 175 1.06 -20.13 -2.98
C LYS A 175 0.79 -19.10 -1.89
N LEU A 176 0.73 -17.82 -2.25
CA LEU A 176 0.36 -16.72 -1.35
C LEU A 176 -1.16 -16.59 -1.12
N ASN A 177 -1.97 -17.51 -1.68
CA ASN A 177 -3.43 -17.51 -1.59
C ASN A 177 -4.09 -16.24 -2.17
N CYS A 178 -3.40 -15.48 -3.02
CA CYS A 178 -3.96 -14.34 -3.74
C CYS A 178 -4.74 -14.78 -4.98
N LEU A 179 -4.35 -15.90 -5.58
CA LEU A 179 -5.04 -16.56 -6.70
C LEU A 179 -5.43 -17.99 -6.34
N ARG A 180 -6.41 -18.52 -7.07
CA ARG A 180 -6.75 -19.95 -7.05
C ARG A 180 -6.89 -20.49 -8.47
N GLN A 181 -6.49 -21.74 -8.65
CA GLN A 181 -6.66 -22.45 -9.91
C GLN A 181 -8.05 -23.12 -9.95
N ASN A 182 -8.78 -22.88 -11.03
CA ASN A 182 -9.92 -23.68 -11.43
C ASN A 182 -9.46 -24.68 -12.51
N PRO A 183 -9.55 -26.00 -12.28
CA PRO A 183 -9.04 -27.02 -13.19
C PRO A 183 -9.52 -26.87 -14.64
N ASN A 184 -10.72 -26.32 -14.85
CA ASN A 184 -11.37 -26.26 -16.16
C ASN A 184 -11.42 -24.86 -16.76
N SER A 185 -10.94 -23.83 -16.06
CA SER A 185 -11.16 -22.44 -16.48
C SER A 185 -9.94 -21.53 -16.36
N GLY A 186 -8.87 -21.98 -15.70
CA GLY A 186 -7.68 -21.16 -15.46
C GLY A 186 -7.65 -20.60 -14.04
N PHE A 187 -7.08 -19.43 -13.86
CA PHE A 187 -6.87 -18.80 -12.56
C PHE A 187 -7.90 -17.69 -12.32
N MET A 188 -8.24 -17.47 -11.07
CA MET A 188 -9.04 -16.34 -10.63
C MET A 188 -8.53 -15.81 -9.30
N ILE A 189 -8.80 -14.53 -9.02
CA ILE A 189 -8.47 -13.92 -7.73
C ILE A 189 -9.29 -14.53 -6.60
N THR A 190 -8.68 -14.68 -5.43
CA THR A 190 -9.37 -15.10 -4.20
C THR A 190 -9.97 -13.87 -3.49
N PRO A 191 -10.91 -14.04 -2.55
CA PRO A 191 -11.34 -12.94 -1.69
C PRO A 191 -10.15 -12.28 -0.96
N TYR A 192 -9.20 -13.08 -0.48
CA TYR A 192 -7.99 -12.57 0.17
C TYR A 192 -7.17 -11.67 -0.76
N GLY A 193 -6.90 -12.12 -1.99
CA GLY A 193 -6.19 -11.32 -2.98
C GLY A 193 -6.94 -10.06 -3.39
N GLN A 194 -8.27 -10.13 -3.48
CA GLN A 194 -9.12 -8.98 -3.79
C GLN A 194 -9.06 -7.92 -2.68
N GLU A 195 -9.18 -8.32 -1.41
CA GLU A 195 -9.10 -7.40 -0.28
C GLU A 195 -7.73 -6.71 -0.19
N ILE A 196 -6.63 -7.42 -0.47
CA ILE A 196 -5.30 -6.79 -0.57
C ILE A 196 -5.30 -5.69 -1.64
N MET A 197 -5.80 -5.99 -2.84
CA MET A 197 -5.81 -5.03 -3.95
C MET A 197 -6.70 -3.81 -3.67
N ILE A 198 -7.82 -4.01 -2.96
CA ILE A 198 -8.69 -2.93 -2.49
C ILE A 198 -7.96 -2.08 -1.44
N ALA A 199 -7.38 -2.72 -0.43
CA ALA A 199 -6.66 -2.08 0.67
C ALA A 199 -5.39 -1.36 0.19
N SER A 200 -4.81 -1.75 -0.95
CA SER A 200 -3.66 -1.10 -1.57
C SER A 200 -4.00 -0.23 -2.77
N SER A 201 -5.27 0.12 -2.98
CA SER A 201 -5.66 1.02 -4.06
C SER A 201 -5.43 2.48 -3.67
N ALA A 202 -4.96 3.30 -4.62
CA ALA A 202 -4.93 4.75 -4.50
C ALA A 202 -6.34 5.37 -4.49
N THR A 203 -7.38 4.62 -4.80
CA THR A 203 -8.79 5.03 -4.63
C THR A 203 -9.63 3.78 -4.29
N PRO A 204 -9.73 3.40 -3.00
CA PRO A 204 -10.56 2.27 -2.60
C PRO A 204 -12.05 2.57 -2.84
N PRO A 205 -12.85 1.58 -3.24
CA PRO A 205 -14.29 1.77 -3.36
C PRO A 205 -14.96 1.98 -1.98
N LEU A 206 -15.72 3.07 -1.84
CA LEU A 206 -16.53 3.38 -0.65
C LEU A 206 -17.54 2.28 -0.26
N GLU A 207 -17.93 1.42 -1.21
CA GLU A 207 -18.89 0.34 -0.98
C GLU A 207 -18.38 -0.79 -0.06
N ALA A 208 -17.07 -0.88 0.20
CA ALA A 208 -16.49 -1.90 1.08
C ALA A 208 -17.11 -1.88 2.50
N LYS A 209 -17.56 -0.71 2.99
CA LYS A 209 -18.28 -0.57 4.28
C LYS A 209 -19.73 -1.12 4.25
N ARG A 210 -20.36 -1.28 3.09
CA ARG A 210 -21.81 -1.57 3.00
C ARG A 210 -22.16 -3.06 3.01
N ARG A 211 -21.18 -3.98 2.96
CA ARG A 211 -21.41 -5.42 2.85
C ARG A 211 -21.16 -6.26 4.11
N ALA A 212 -20.75 -5.67 5.23
CA ALA A 212 -20.70 -6.40 6.50
C ALA A 212 -22.12 -6.48 7.12
N PRO A 213 -22.72 -7.67 7.29
CA PRO A 213 -23.92 -7.80 8.09
C PRO A 213 -23.57 -7.49 9.56
N ARG A 214 -24.40 -6.64 10.18
CA ARG A 214 -24.38 -6.42 11.64
C ARG A 214 -24.76 -7.69 12.39
#